data_AF-A0A2V9UBR2-F1
#
_entry.id   AF-A0A2V9UBR2-F1
#
_cell.length_a   1.000
_cell.length_b   1.000
_cell.length_c   1.000
_cell.angle_alpha   90.00
_cell.angle_beta   90.00
_cell.angle_gamma   90.00
#
_symmetry.space_group_name_H-M   'P 1'
#
loop_
_entity.id
_entity.type
_entity.pdbx_description
1 polymer ?
#
loop_
_entity_poly.entity_id
_entity_poly.type
_entity_poly.pdbx_seq_one_letter_code
_entity_poly.pdbx_strand_id
1 'polypeptide(L)'
;MAASNTSAMNILKRLPQSRLRPLMVPFGVVALIVLAAWVALAFLRPMPQRSVVMAVYPEGTLNADLVKRYRDVLAHDGIELKLEPSAGAVESLARLRDPTSATSIALIPGG
;
A
#
# COMPACT_ATOMS: atom_id res chain seq x y z
N MET A 1 75.54 19.23 28.37
CA MET A 1 74.39 18.98 29.26
C MET A 1 73.17 19.50 28.54
N ALA A 2 72.51 18.61 27.82
CA ALA A 2 71.63 18.93 26.69
C ALA A 2 70.16 18.67 27.04
N ALA A 3 69.30 19.52 26.49
CA ALA A 3 67.94 19.23 26.07
C ALA A 3 66.98 18.58 27.08
N SER A 4 66.37 19.38 27.95
CA SER A 4 65.14 18.95 28.67
C SER A 4 63.97 19.94 28.61
N ASN A 5 64.17 21.20 28.20
CA ASN A 5 63.12 22.21 28.29
C ASN A 5 62.23 22.36 27.04
N THR A 6 62.56 21.69 25.93
CA THR A 6 61.78 21.76 24.69
C THR A 6 60.59 20.79 24.66
N SER A 7 60.61 19.75 25.50
CA SER A 7 59.55 18.71 25.52
C SER A 7 58.28 19.16 26.24
N ALA A 8 58.35 20.02 27.25
CA ALA A 8 57.17 20.45 28.01
C ALA A 8 56.25 21.40 27.22
N MET A 9 56.82 22.20 26.31
CA MET A 9 56.06 23.22 25.57
C MET A 9 55.26 22.66 24.38
N ASN A 10 55.61 21.47 23.88
CA ASN A 10 54.93 20.83 22.75
C ASN A 10 53.74 19.94 23.15
N ILE A 11 53.55 19.69 24.44
CA ILE A 11 52.46 18.85 24.96
C ILE A 11 51.14 19.64 25.01
N LEU A 12 51.22 20.96 25.21
CA LEU A 12 50.05 21.85 25.22
C LEU A 12 49.50 22.20 23.83
N LYS A 13 50.11 21.72 22.74
CA LYS A 13 49.63 21.93 21.36
C LYS A 13 48.85 20.75 20.76
N ARG A 14 48.50 19.73 21.56
CA ARG A 14 47.78 18.54 21.09
C ARG A 14 46.45 18.32 21.79
N LEU A 15 45.68 19.39 22.01
CA LEU A 15 44.23 19.21 22.07
C LEU A 15 43.74 19.10 20.63
N PRO A 16 43.21 17.94 20.19
CA PRO A 16 42.70 17.78 18.83
C PRO A 16 41.48 18.70 18.63
N GLN A 17 41.75 19.88 18.07
CA GLN A 17 40.82 21.00 17.84
C GLN A 17 39.89 20.77 16.63
N SER A 18 39.55 19.53 16.29
CA SER A 18 38.79 19.28 15.06
C SER A 18 38.01 17.97 15.08
N ARG A 19 36.93 17.89 15.88
CA ARG A 19 35.83 16.93 15.61
C ARG A 19 34.45 17.49 15.97
N LEU A 20 34.20 18.75 15.65
CA LEU A 20 32.85 19.34 15.68
C LEU A 20 32.45 19.79 14.27
N ARG A 21 32.48 18.85 13.31
CA ARG A 21 31.85 18.95 11.99
C ARG A 21 31.41 17.53 11.59
N PRO A 22 30.17 17.33 11.15
CA PRO A 22 28.92 17.75 11.78
C PRO A 22 28.09 16.51 12.17
N LEU A 23 27.46 16.52 13.34
CA LEU A 23 26.44 15.54 13.73
C LEU A 23 25.12 15.72 12.94
N MET A 24 25.20 16.26 11.71
CA MET A 24 24.08 16.42 10.79
C MET A 24 24.10 15.38 9.65
N VAL A 25 25.27 14.78 9.38
CA VAL A 25 25.41 13.68 8.40
C VAL A 25 24.53 12.48 8.76
N PRO A 26 24.46 11.99 10.02
CA PRO A 26 23.59 10.86 10.34
C PRO A 26 22.09 11.21 10.17
N PHE A 27 21.70 12.45 10.47
CA PHE A 27 20.32 12.91 10.26
C PHE A 27 19.92 12.90 8.78
N GLY A 28 20.81 13.32 7.88
CA GLY A 28 20.58 13.25 6.44
C GLY A 28 20.38 11.82 5.95
N VAL A 29 21.21 10.88 6.41
CA VAL A 29 21.10 9.46 6.06
C VAL A 29 19.79 8.85 6.58
N VAL A 30 19.43 9.13 7.85
CA VAL A 30 18.17 8.65 8.43
C VAL A 30 16.97 9.23 7.70
N ALA A 31 16.97 10.52 7.37
CA ALA A 31 15.90 11.15 6.60
C ALA A 31 15.76 10.53 5.20
N LEU A 32 16.87 10.21 4.54
CA LEU A 32 16.88 9.53 3.25
C LEU A 32 16.28 8.12 3.33
N ILE A 33 16.63 7.35 4.37
CA ILE A 33 16.07 6.01 4.61
C ILE A 33 14.57 6.09 4.87
N VAL A 34 14.12 7.04 5.71
CA VAL A 34 12.69 7.23 6.00
C VAL A 34 11.93 7.64 4.74
N LEU A 35 12.48 8.55 3.93
CA LEU A 35 11.86 8.95 2.66
C LEU A 35 11.77 7.79 1.69
N ALA A 36 12.83 7.00 1.53
CA ALA A 36 12.84 5.82 0.67
C ALA A 36 11.83 4.76 1.14
N ALA A 37 11.74 4.52 2.45
CA ALA A 37 10.73 3.64 3.03
C ALA A 37 9.31 4.17 2.80
N TRP A 38 9.09 5.48 2.94
CA TRP A 38 7.80 6.11 2.70
C TRP A 38 7.36 6.01 1.24
N VAL A 39 8.28 6.26 0.30
CA VAL A 39 8.03 6.07 -1.14
C VAL A 39 7.76 4.60 -1.47
N ALA A 40 8.54 3.67 -0.90
CA ALA A 40 8.31 2.24 -1.09
C ALA A 40 6.94 1.80 -0.56
N LEU A 41 6.55 2.28 0.63
CA LEU A 41 5.23 2.02 1.22
C LEU A 41 4.08 2.66 0.42
N ALA A 42 4.30 3.85 -0.16
CA ALA A 42 3.34 4.52 -1.03
C ALA A 42 3.17 3.77 -2.36
N PHE A 43 4.26 3.27 -2.94
CA PHE A 43 4.23 2.47 -4.18
C PHE A 43 3.71 1.04 -3.97
N LEU A 44 3.92 0.44 -2.80
CA LEU A 44 3.33 -0.86 -2.44
C LEU A 44 1.82 -0.77 -2.15
N ARG A 45 1.29 0.44 -1.96
CA ARG A 45 -0.15 0.69 -1.87
C ARG A 45 -0.65 1.46 -3.09
N PRO A 46 -0.69 0.86 -4.29
CA PRO A 46 -1.86 1.11 -5.10
C PRO A 46 -3.00 0.57 -4.24
N MET A 47 -3.86 1.42 -3.69
CA MET A 47 -5.09 0.96 -3.05
C MET A 47 -5.75 0.04 -4.08
N PRO A 48 -5.75 -1.29 -3.85
CA PRO A 48 -6.19 -2.24 -4.86
C PRO A 48 -7.61 -1.81 -5.14
N GLN A 49 -7.94 -1.61 -6.43
CA GLN A 49 -9.23 -1.06 -6.81
C GLN A 49 -10.29 -1.90 -6.13
N ARG A 50 -10.88 -1.36 -5.06
CA ARG A 50 -11.78 -2.11 -4.17
C ARG A 50 -13.14 -2.23 -4.83
N SER A 51 -13.18 -2.34 -6.16
CA SER A 51 -14.39 -2.41 -6.96
C SER A 51 -14.55 -3.84 -7.42
N VAL A 52 -15.52 -4.55 -6.87
CA VAL A 52 -15.89 -5.89 -7.31
C VAL A 52 -17.10 -5.76 -8.22
N VAL A 53 -17.07 -6.40 -9.38
CA VAL A 53 -18.22 -6.44 -10.30
C VAL A 53 -18.99 -7.73 -10.06
N MET A 54 -20.28 -7.59 -9.74
CA MET A 54 -21.20 -8.70 -9.53
C MET A 54 -22.22 -8.74 -10.66
N ALA A 55 -22.31 -9.89 -11.33
CA ALA A 55 -23.35 -10.17 -12.32
C ALA A 55 -24.68 -10.47 -11.60
N VAL A 56 -25.71 -9.68 -11.88
CA VAL A 56 -27.03 -9.78 -11.25
C VAL A 56 -28.12 -9.94 -12.31
N TYR A 57 -29.08 -10.81 -12.01
CA TYR A 57 -30.31 -10.97 -12.79
C TYR A 57 -31.15 -9.69 -12.83
N PRO A 58 -32.10 -9.56 -13.76
CA PRO A 58 -32.99 -8.39 -13.84
C PRO A 58 -33.68 -8.07 -12.51
N GLU A 59 -33.95 -6.78 -12.28
CA GLU A 59 -34.58 -6.27 -11.06
C GLU A 59 -35.96 -6.88 -10.82
N GLY A 60 -36.27 -7.18 -9.55
CA GLY A 60 -37.51 -7.85 -9.13
C GLY A 60 -37.38 -9.35 -8.82
N THR A 61 -36.19 -9.92 -8.98
CA THR A 61 -35.88 -11.29 -8.55
C THR A 61 -35.41 -11.35 -7.09
N LEU A 62 -35.52 -12.53 -6.45
CA LEU A 62 -35.13 -12.79 -5.05
C LEU A 62 -33.68 -12.33 -4.71
N ASN A 63 -32.86 -12.13 -5.74
CA ASN A 63 -31.48 -11.70 -5.62
C ASN A 63 -31.31 -10.20 -5.29
N ALA A 64 -32.31 -9.35 -5.53
CA ALA A 64 -32.17 -7.90 -5.33
C ALA A 64 -31.90 -7.53 -3.86
N ASP A 65 -32.55 -8.21 -2.92
CA ASP A 65 -32.35 -7.98 -1.49
C ASP A 65 -31.02 -8.56 -0.99
N LEU A 66 -30.60 -9.70 -1.55
CA LEU A 66 -29.27 -10.27 -1.29
C LEU A 66 -28.17 -9.31 -1.76
N VAL A 67 -28.28 -8.79 -2.97
CA VAL A 67 -27.31 -7.85 -3.56
C VAL A 67 -27.19 -6.58 -2.73
N LYS A 68 -28.31 -6.01 -2.26
CA LYS A 68 -28.29 -4.85 -1.35
C LYS A 68 -27.52 -5.16 -0.08
N ARG A 69 -27.78 -6.32 0.55
CA ARG A 69 -27.10 -6.72 1.77
C ARG A 69 -25.60 -6.93 1.56
N TYR A 70 -25.20 -7.56 0.45
CA TYR A 70 -23.79 -7.72 0.10
C TYR A 70 -23.12 -6.39 -0.19
N ARG A 71 -23.80 -5.47 -0.89
CA ARG A 71 -23.28 -4.11 -1.13
C ARG A 71 -23.00 -3.39 0.18
N ASP A 72 -23.91 -3.47 1.16
CA ASP A 72 -23.75 -2.77 2.42
C ASP A 72 -22.61 -3.37 3.26
N VAL A 73 -22.47 -4.70 3.28
CA VAL A 73 -21.35 -5.39 3.97
C VAL A 73 -20.01 -5.06 3.30
N LEU A 74 -19.92 -5.14 1.97
CA LEU A 74 -18.70 -4.83 1.24
C LEU A 74 -18.33 -3.34 1.37
N ALA A 75 -19.32 -2.45 1.35
CA ALA A 75 -19.10 -1.03 1.54
C ALA A 75 -18.52 -0.70 2.92
N HIS A 76 -18.87 -1.48 3.96
CA HIS A 76 -18.29 -1.34 5.30
C HIS A 76 -16.77 -1.57 5.29
N ASP A 77 -16.28 -2.50 4.48
CA ASP A 77 -14.85 -2.78 4.29
C ASP A 77 -14.18 -1.83 3.27
N GLY A 78 -14.93 -0.84 2.79
CA GLY A 78 -14.51 0.10 1.75
C GLY A 78 -14.42 -0.52 0.36
N ILE A 79 -15.16 -1.61 0.12
CA ILE A 79 -15.27 -2.30 -1.17
C ILE A 79 -16.54 -1.81 -1.88
N GLU A 80 -16.37 -1.18 -3.03
CA GLU A 80 -17.44 -0.79 -3.95
C GLU A 80 -17.94 -2.02 -4.71
N LEU A 81 -19.25 -2.27 -4.69
CA LEU A 81 -19.88 -3.34 -5.46
C LEU A 81 -20.58 -2.75 -6.68
N LYS A 82 -20.05 -3.04 -7.88
CA LYS A 82 -20.66 -2.65 -9.16
C LYS A 82 -21.58 -3.75 -9.65
N LEU A 83 -22.81 -3.39 -9.97
CA LEU A 83 -23.81 -4.32 -10.44
C LEU A 83 -23.82 -4.32 -11.97
N GLU A 84 -23.63 -5.49 -12.56
CA GLU A 84 -23.69 -5.69 -14.00
C GLU A 84 -24.90 -6.57 -14.32
N PRO A 85 -25.92 -6.06 -15.02
CA PRO A 85 -27.06 -6.87 -15.44
C PRO A 85 -26.60 -8.04 -16.32
N SER A 86 -27.12 -9.24 -16.03
CA SER A 86 -26.93 -10.43 -16.87
C SER A 86 -28.27 -11.03 -17.26
N ALA A 87 -28.33 -11.62 -18.46
CA ALA A 87 -29.51 -12.31 -18.96
C ALA A 87 -29.68 -13.71 -18.34
N GLY A 88 -28.72 -14.19 -17.54
CA GLY A 88 -28.81 -15.51 -16.93
C GLY A 88 -27.52 -16.03 -16.28
N ALA A 89 -27.62 -17.23 -15.69
CA ALA A 89 -26.51 -17.95 -15.06
C ALA A 89 -25.42 -18.32 -16.07
N VAL A 90 -25.82 -18.72 -17.28
CA VAL A 90 -24.90 -19.13 -18.36
C VAL A 90 -24.04 -17.95 -18.80
N GLU A 91 -24.66 -16.79 -19.01
CA GLU A 91 -23.94 -15.57 -19.39
C GLU A 91 -23.01 -15.09 -18.26
N SER A 92 -23.49 -15.12 -17.01
CA SER A 92 -22.70 -14.74 -15.84
C SER A 92 -21.47 -15.64 -15.66
N LEU A 93 -21.63 -16.95 -15.88
CA LEU A 93 -20.56 -17.93 -15.79
C LEU A 93 -19.56 -17.81 -16.95
N ALA A 94 -20.04 -17.48 -18.15
CA ALA A 94 -19.19 -17.21 -19.30
C ALA A 94 -18.31 -15.98 -19.05
N ARG A 95 -18.89 -14.89 -18.51
CA ARG A 95 -18.14 -13.69 -18.09
C ARG A 95 -17.13 -13.99 -16.99
N LEU A 96 -17.51 -14.76 -15.96
CA LEU A 96 -16.58 -15.14 -14.88
C LEU A 96 -15.39 -15.98 -15.36
N ARG A 97 -15.56 -16.75 -16.44
CA ARG A 97 -14.49 -17.56 -17.05
C ARG A 97 -13.59 -16.77 -17.99
N ASP A 98 -14.03 -15.60 -18.43
CA ASP A 98 -13.28 -14.74 -19.33
C ASP A 98 -12.29 -13.89 -18.52
N PRO A 99 -10.96 -14.08 -18.69
CA PRO A 99 -9.96 -13.30 -17.97
C PRO A 99 -9.95 -11.81 -18.36
N THR A 100 -10.66 -11.43 -19.43
CA THR A 100 -10.83 -10.04 -19.86
C THR A 100 -12.09 -9.39 -19.29
N SER A 101 -13.01 -10.19 -18.73
CA SER A 101 -14.21 -9.66 -18.10
C SER A 101 -13.89 -9.07 -16.73
N ALA A 102 -14.48 -7.91 -16.44
CA ALA A 102 -14.40 -7.28 -15.12
C ALA A 102 -15.25 -8.02 -14.07
N THR A 103 -16.12 -8.95 -14.48
CA THR A 103 -17.00 -9.72 -13.59
C THR A 103 -16.17 -10.61 -12.65
N SER A 104 -16.26 -10.36 -11.35
CA SER A 104 -15.55 -11.16 -10.33
C SER A 104 -16.49 -12.04 -9.49
N ILE A 105 -17.79 -11.75 -9.48
CA ILE A 105 -18.80 -12.54 -8.77
C ILE A 105 -19.98 -12.83 -9.71
N ALA A 106 -20.38 -14.09 -9.79
CA ALA A 106 -21.60 -14.53 -10.49
C ALA A 106 -22.55 -15.20 -9.51
N LEU A 107 -23.83 -14.81 -9.54
CA LEU A 107 -24.90 -15.47 -8.80
C LEU A 107 -25.47 -16.61 -9.65
N ILE A 108 -25.60 -17.80 -9.07
CA ILE A 108 -26.19 -18.98 -9.75
C ILE A 108 -27.38 -19.45 -8.90
N PRO A 109 -28.60 -19.56 -9.47
CA PRO A 109 -29.74 -20.12 -8.77
C PRO A 109 -29.44 -21.56 -8.35
N GLY A 110 -29.51 -21.83 -7.05
CA GLY A 110 -29.52 -23.20 -6.53
C GLY A 110 -30.92 -23.79 -6.71
N GLY A 111 -30.99 -24.95 -7.35
CA GLY A 111 -32.19 -25.78 -7.45
C GLY A 111 -31.99 -27.08 -6.68
#